data_AF-A0A0B8NTC2-F1
#
_entry.id   AF-A0A0B8NTC2-F1
#
_cell.length_a   1.000
_cell.length_b   1.000
_cell.length_c   1.000
_cell.angle_alpha   90.00
_cell.angle_beta   90.00
_cell.angle_gamma   90.00
#
_symmetry.space_group_name_H-M   'P 1'
#
loop_
_entity.id
_entity.type
_entity.pdbx_description
1 polymer ?
#
loop_
_entity_poly.entity_id
_entity_poly.type
_entity_poly.pdbx_seq_one_letter_code
_entity_poly.pdbx_strand_id
1 'polypeptide(L)'
;MVTLITVGLYMAAGMESMGEAEIVAPMSMGEAISFVMSIWILAAVAAPDIARYAKTRKDAILGAGFGFLLGNSATIVVALLLTHLTGTDNLVEVFFTLGLGMMAIIILVFAQWTTNSSNLVSGALGMAVALPRVPRPVWVVLMTVVGLAIAQFGMVDKFTAFLTLLGVTIAPSAGVYLAQYYFIDKNEFNFERIEQAPAWLVKGLVAWAFGSAISACTAGEFFNLFSLTSISLSTASLHHS
;
A
#
# COMPACT_ATOMS: atom_id res chain seq x y z
N MET A 1 -17.87 -11.35 -1.77
CA MET A 1 -16.47 -11.77 -1.57
C MET A 1 -16.37 -12.98 -0.65
N VAL A 2 -16.76 -12.89 0.63
CA VAL A 2 -16.67 -14.02 1.58
C VAL A 2 -17.34 -15.28 1.04
N THR A 3 -18.58 -15.20 0.55
CA THR A 3 -19.29 -16.35 -0.04
C THR A 3 -18.55 -16.97 -1.22
N LEU A 4 -18.02 -16.14 -2.12
CA LEU A 4 -17.24 -16.62 -3.27
C LEU A 4 -15.99 -17.37 -2.82
N ILE A 5 -15.27 -16.80 -1.85
CA ILE A 5 -14.07 -17.39 -1.25
C ILE A 5 -14.40 -18.72 -0.57
N THR A 6 -15.45 -18.77 0.25
CA THR A 6 -15.81 -19.99 0.99
C THR A 6 -16.24 -21.10 0.05
N VAL A 7 -17.07 -20.80 -0.96
CA VAL A 7 -17.49 -21.77 -1.97
C VAL A 7 -16.29 -22.22 -2.82
N GLY A 8 -15.44 -21.29 -3.25
CA GLY A 8 -14.23 -21.60 -4.02
C GLY A 8 -13.27 -22.51 -3.26
N LEU A 9 -13.03 -22.23 -1.97
CA LEU A 9 -12.21 -23.10 -1.11
C LEU A 9 -12.81 -24.49 -0.95
N TYR A 10 -14.13 -24.59 -0.73
CA TYR A 10 -14.81 -25.87 -0.61
C TYR A 10 -14.67 -26.72 -1.89
N MET A 11 -14.82 -26.08 -3.06
CA MET A 11 -14.67 -26.75 -4.35
C MET A 11 -13.22 -27.14 -4.64
N ALA A 12 -12.27 -26.25 -4.34
CA ALA A 12 -10.84 -26.52 -4.52
C ALA A 12 -10.32 -27.62 -3.60
N ALA A 13 -10.86 -27.74 -2.38
CA ALA A 13 -10.49 -28.82 -1.44
C ALA A 13 -10.93 -30.22 -1.92
N GLY A 14 -11.88 -30.30 -2.86
CA GLY A 14 -12.28 -31.56 -3.51
C GLY A 14 -11.43 -31.94 -4.72
N MET A 15 -10.48 -31.09 -5.12
CA MET A 15 -9.53 -31.39 -6.21
C MET A 15 -8.34 -32.19 -5.67
N GLU A 16 -7.78 -33.07 -6.50
CA GLU A 16 -6.44 -33.60 -6.19
C GLU A 16 -5.44 -32.44 -6.21
N SER A 17 -4.67 -32.29 -5.13
CA SER A 17 -3.71 -31.19 -5.03
C SER A 17 -2.66 -31.31 -6.13
N MET A 18 -2.42 -30.21 -6.84
CA MET A 18 -1.48 -30.20 -7.98
C MET A 18 0.00 -30.13 -7.55
N GLY A 19 0.29 -30.31 -6.25
CA GLY A 19 1.63 -30.21 -5.67
C GLY A 19 2.04 -28.77 -5.31
N GLU A 20 3.16 -28.63 -4.60
CA GLU A 20 3.71 -27.31 -4.26
C GLU A 20 4.34 -26.65 -5.50
N ALA A 21 4.02 -25.38 -5.72
CA ALA A 21 4.70 -24.58 -6.73
C ALA A 21 6.18 -24.42 -6.35
N GLU A 22 7.07 -24.61 -7.33
CA GLU A 22 8.52 -24.46 -7.13
C GLU A 22 8.88 -23.00 -6.82
N ILE A 23 9.63 -22.77 -5.74
CA ILE A 23 10.11 -21.43 -5.37
C ILE A 23 11.37 -21.12 -6.18
N VAL A 24 11.20 -20.42 -7.29
CA VAL A 24 12.29 -20.11 -8.25
C VAL A 24 13.21 -18.97 -7.76
N ALA A 25 12.70 -18.06 -6.92
CA ALA A 25 13.45 -16.91 -6.41
C ALA A 25 13.07 -16.59 -4.96
N PRO A 26 13.69 -17.24 -3.96
CA PRO A 26 13.36 -17.01 -2.56
C PRO A 26 13.78 -15.60 -2.12
N MET A 27 12.85 -14.87 -1.51
CA MET A 27 13.15 -13.60 -0.83
C MET A 27 13.40 -13.83 0.65
N SER A 28 14.25 -13.00 1.26
CA SER A 28 14.42 -13.04 2.71
C SER A 28 13.16 -12.56 3.43
N MET A 29 12.96 -13.01 4.68
CA MET A 29 11.83 -12.56 5.50
C MET A 29 11.82 -11.03 5.69
N GLY A 30 13.01 -10.42 5.81
CA GLY A 30 13.15 -8.97 5.94
C GLY A 30 12.65 -8.20 4.71
N GLU A 31 12.90 -8.72 3.52
CA GLU A 31 12.43 -8.15 2.26
C GLU A 31 10.91 -8.31 2.10
N ALA A 32 10.39 -9.49 2.43
CA ALA A 32 8.95 -9.75 2.41
C ALA A 32 8.21 -8.76 3.32
N ILE A 33 8.69 -8.59 4.56
CA ILE A 33 8.13 -7.61 5.51
C ILE A 33 8.24 -6.19 4.93
N SER A 34 9.39 -5.83 4.33
CA SER A 34 9.60 -4.49 3.77
C SER A 34 8.64 -4.18 2.61
N PHE A 35 8.37 -5.14 1.72
CA PHE A 35 7.40 -4.96 0.64
C PHE A 35 5.97 -4.86 1.17
N VAL A 36 5.59 -5.71 2.14
CA VAL A 36 4.27 -5.63 2.80
C VAL A 36 4.09 -4.29 3.52
N MET A 37 5.12 -3.77 4.18
CA MET A 37 5.05 -2.44 4.80
C MET A 37 4.93 -1.34 3.73
N SER A 38 5.69 -1.44 2.64
CA SER A 38 5.73 -0.43 1.59
C SER A 38 4.44 -0.33 0.77
N ILE A 39 3.74 -1.44 0.54
CA ILE A 39 2.44 -1.41 -0.16
C ILE A 39 1.36 -0.73 0.69
N TRP A 40 1.46 -0.80 2.02
CA TRP A 40 0.46 -0.24 2.94
C TRP A 40 0.85 1.11 3.57
N ILE A 41 2.09 1.58 3.38
CA ILE A 41 2.58 2.79 4.06
C ILE A 41 1.76 4.04 3.73
N LEU A 42 1.30 4.17 2.48
CA LEU A 42 0.47 5.30 2.06
C LEU A 42 -0.88 5.28 2.77
N ALA A 43 -1.51 4.11 2.89
CA ALA A 43 -2.77 3.96 3.61
C ALA A 43 -2.60 4.29 5.11
N ALA A 44 -1.47 3.92 5.71
CA ALA A 44 -1.15 4.27 7.08
C ALA A 44 -0.98 5.78 7.29
N VAL A 45 -0.28 6.47 6.37
CA VAL A 45 -0.09 7.92 6.41
C VAL A 45 -1.40 8.68 6.14
N ALA A 46 -2.23 8.17 5.23
CA ALA A 46 -3.53 8.75 4.89
C ALA A 46 -4.65 8.35 5.86
N ALA A 47 -4.38 7.51 6.87
CA ALA A 47 -5.37 7.06 7.83
C ALA A 47 -6.19 8.20 8.49
N PRO A 48 -5.62 9.41 8.78
CA PRO A 48 -6.38 10.54 9.29
C PRO A 48 -7.56 10.99 8.38
N ASP A 49 -7.46 10.82 7.06
CA ASP A 49 -8.51 11.20 6.10
C ASP A 49 -9.82 10.45 6.36
N ILE A 50 -9.70 9.21 6.82
CA ILE A 50 -10.83 8.32 7.12
C ILE A 50 -11.15 8.41 8.61
N ALA A 51 -10.13 8.42 9.47
CA ALA A 51 -10.31 8.43 10.92
C ALA A 51 -11.06 9.67 11.42
N ARG A 52 -11.04 10.79 10.70
CA ARG A 52 -11.85 11.99 11.02
C ARG A 52 -13.36 11.74 11.01
N TYR A 53 -13.83 10.68 10.36
CA TYR A 53 -15.25 10.28 10.35
C TYR A 53 -15.61 9.32 11.49
N ALA A 54 -14.63 8.84 12.26
CA ALA A 54 -14.88 7.99 13.42
C ALA A 54 -15.44 8.80 14.59
N LYS A 55 -16.40 8.22 15.32
CA LYS A 55 -17.01 8.89 16.50
C LYS A 55 -16.01 9.03 17.64
N THR A 56 -15.13 8.05 17.81
CA THR A 56 -14.11 8.05 18.86
C THR A 56 -12.77 7.54 18.34
N ARG A 57 -11.69 7.87 19.05
CA ARG A 57 -10.36 7.31 18.79
C ARG A 57 -10.33 5.78 18.87
N LYS A 58 -11.13 5.18 19.78
CA LYS A 58 -11.25 3.73 19.90
C LYS A 58 -11.89 3.13 18.65
N ASP A 59 -12.94 3.74 18.13
CA ASP A 59 -13.59 3.28 16.89
C ASP A 59 -12.64 3.35 15.70
N ALA A 60 -11.83 4.41 15.61
CA ALA A 60 -10.80 4.53 14.58
C ALA A 60 -9.76 3.40 14.67
N ILE A 61 -9.25 3.11 15.88
CA ILE A 61 -8.25 2.05 16.09
C ILE A 61 -8.84 0.65 15.83
N LEU A 62 -10.05 0.39 16.31
CA LEU A 62 -10.72 -0.89 16.11
C LEU A 62 -11.07 -1.10 14.63
N GLY A 63 -11.61 -0.09 13.96
CA GLY A 63 -11.96 -0.15 12.55
C GLY A 63 -10.73 -0.29 11.66
N ALA A 64 -9.82 0.68 11.72
CA ALA A 64 -8.66 0.73 10.82
C ALA A 64 -7.55 -0.26 11.21
N GLY A 65 -7.38 -0.56 12.51
CA GLY A 65 -6.36 -1.50 12.97
C GLY A 65 -6.84 -2.95 12.93
N PHE A 66 -7.81 -3.29 13.78
CA PHE A 66 -8.26 -4.69 13.89
C PHE A 66 -9.03 -5.16 12.66
N GLY A 67 -9.93 -4.33 12.10
CA GLY A 67 -10.67 -4.67 10.89
C GLY A 67 -9.74 -4.97 9.71
N PHE A 68 -8.73 -4.11 9.52
CA PHE A 68 -7.71 -4.31 8.50
C PHE A 68 -6.86 -5.55 8.75
N LEU A 69 -6.32 -5.69 9.97
CA LEU A 69 -5.46 -6.82 10.34
C LEU A 69 -6.16 -8.16 10.08
N LEU A 70 -7.39 -8.32 10.59
CA LEU A 70 -8.14 -9.56 10.45
C LEU A 70 -8.57 -9.81 9.00
N GLY A 71 -9.11 -8.79 8.33
CA GLY A 71 -9.59 -8.91 6.96
C GLY A 71 -8.47 -9.21 5.96
N ASN A 72 -7.36 -8.48 6.05
CA ASN A 72 -6.21 -8.65 5.16
C ASN A 72 -5.51 -10.00 5.42
N SER A 73 -5.25 -10.35 6.68
CA SER A 73 -4.59 -11.63 7.01
C SER A 73 -5.43 -12.83 6.60
N ALA A 74 -6.75 -12.80 6.84
CA ALA A 74 -7.64 -13.87 6.40
C ALA A 74 -7.63 -14.02 4.87
N THR A 75 -7.64 -12.91 4.13
CA THR A 75 -7.62 -12.92 2.66
C THR A 75 -6.31 -13.52 2.13
N ILE A 76 -5.17 -13.19 2.73
CA ILE A 76 -3.86 -13.76 2.35
C ILE A 76 -3.83 -15.27 2.61
N VAL A 77 -4.29 -15.73 3.78
CA VAL A 77 -4.33 -17.17 4.11
C VAL A 77 -5.20 -17.93 3.10
N VAL A 78 -6.37 -17.40 2.76
CA VAL A 78 -7.24 -17.97 1.72
C VAL A 78 -6.52 -18.06 0.38
N ALA A 79 -5.87 -16.98 -0.06
CA ALA A 79 -5.18 -16.93 -1.33
C ALA A 79 -4.05 -17.97 -1.40
N LEU A 80 -3.28 -18.13 -0.31
CA LEU A 80 -2.23 -19.14 -0.19
C LEU A 80 -2.80 -20.57 -0.29
N LEU A 81 -3.90 -20.84 0.42
CA LEU A 81 -4.57 -22.14 0.35
C LEU A 81 -5.08 -22.45 -1.06
N LEU A 82 -5.74 -21.50 -1.72
CA LEU A 82 -6.21 -21.67 -3.10
C LEU A 82 -5.04 -21.91 -4.06
N THR A 83 -3.96 -21.15 -3.93
CA THR A 83 -2.74 -21.31 -4.73
C THR A 83 -2.14 -22.70 -4.55
N HIS A 84 -2.04 -23.18 -3.32
CA HIS A 84 -1.52 -24.51 -3.01
C HIS A 84 -2.40 -25.64 -3.55
N LEU A 85 -3.73 -25.50 -3.49
CA LEU A 85 -4.66 -26.52 -3.97
C LEU A 85 -4.71 -26.58 -5.50
N THR A 86 -4.55 -25.45 -6.18
CA THR A 86 -4.74 -25.33 -7.63
C THR A 86 -3.45 -25.22 -8.43
N GLY A 87 -2.30 -25.01 -7.78
CA GLY A 87 -1.00 -24.91 -8.42
C GLY A 87 -0.76 -23.59 -9.18
N THR A 88 -1.65 -22.60 -9.09
CA THR A 88 -1.52 -21.29 -9.76
C THR A 88 -1.75 -20.14 -8.78
N ASP A 89 -0.94 -19.08 -8.87
CA ASP A 89 -1.09 -17.84 -8.11
C ASP A 89 -2.11 -16.87 -8.74
N ASN A 90 -2.58 -17.19 -9.95
CA ASN A 90 -3.60 -16.43 -10.65
C ASN A 90 -5.01 -16.79 -10.13
N LEU A 91 -5.45 -16.06 -9.11
CA LEU A 91 -6.78 -16.28 -8.53
C LEU A 91 -7.94 -16.13 -9.53
N VAL A 92 -7.78 -15.33 -10.59
CA VAL A 92 -8.82 -15.22 -11.63
C VAL A 92 -8.96 -16.57 -12.32
N GLU A 93 -7.84 -17.15 -12.77
CA GLU A 93 -7.79 -18.48 -13.39
C GLU A 93 -8.39 -19.55 -12.47
N VAL A 94 -8.03 -19.55 -11.18
CA VAL A 94 -8.61 -20.44 -10.16
C VAL A 94 -10.13 -20.41 -10.20
N PHE A 95 -10.74 -19.22 -10.09
CA PHE A 95 -12.18 -19.12 -10.05
C PHE A 95 -12.84 -19.48 -11.39
N PHE A 96 -12.17 -19.28 -12.52
CA PHE A 96 -12.68 -19.76 -13.82
C PHE A 96 -12.70 -21.29 -13.90
N THR A 97 -11.64 -21.96 -13.45
CA THR A 97 -11.56 -23.43 -13.40
C THR A 97 -12.64 -24.02 -12.48
N LEU A 98 -12.97 -23.34 -11.39
CA LEU A 98 -14.05 -23.73 -10.47
C LEU A 98 -15.46 -23.37 -10.99
N GLY A 99 -15.61 -22.80 -12.19
CA GLY A 99 -16.90 -22.37 -12.74
C GLY A 99 -17.50 -21.11 -12.09
N LEU A 100 -16.71 -20.40 -11.28
CA LEU A 100 -17.08 -19.19 -10.54
C LEU A 100 -16.52 -17.91 -11.15
N GLY A 101 -15.88 -17.98 -12.33
CA GLY A 101 -15.11 -16.89 -12.93
C GLY A 101 -15.88 -15.58 -13.11
N MET A 102 -17.14 -15.64 -13.58
CA MET A 102 -17.97 -14.44 -13.74
C MET A 102 -18.22 -13.72 -12.42
N MET A 103 -18.47 -14.48 -11.34
CA MET A 103 -18.66 -13.90 -10.01
C MET A 103 -17.36 -13.30 -9.48
N ALA A 104 -16.22 -13.94 -9.74
CA ALA A 104 -14.90 -13.42 -9.39
C ALA A 104 -14.59 -12.10 -10.10
N ILE A 105 -14.85 -11.99 -11.40
CA ILE A 105 -14.67 -10.76 -12.18
C ILE A 105 -15.54 -9.63 -11.63
N ILE A 106 -16.83 -9.88 -11.38
CA ILE A 106 -17.73 -8.86 -10.83
C ILE A 106 -17.22 -8.34 -9.49
N ILE A 107 -16.87 -9.27 -8.57
CA ILE A 107 -16.36 -8.90 -7.25
C ILE A 107 -15.03 -8.15 -7.36
N LEU A 108 -14.13 -8.59 -8.23
CA LEU A 108 -12.84 -7.93 -8.47
C LEU A 108 -13.05 -6.50 -8.97
N VAL A 109 -13.89 -6.29 -9.98
CA VAL A 109 -14.17 -4.96 -10.53
C VAL A 109 -14.75 -4.03 -9.47
N PHE A 110 -15.72 -4.49 -8.68
CA PHE A 110 -16.29 -3.67 -7.60
C PHE A 110 -15.29 -3.37 -6.48
N ALA A 111 -14.44 -4.34 -6.12
CA ALA A 111 -13.40 -4.14 -5.11
C ALA A 111 -12.32 -3.14 -5.57
N GLN A 112 -11.94 -3.21 -6.85
CA GLN A 112 -11.02 -2.25 -7.46
C GLN A 112 -11.67 -0.87 -7.58
N TRP A 113 -12.95 -0.79 -7.97
CA TRP A 113 -13.67 0.47 -8.05
C TRP A 113 -13.64 1.22 -6.71
N THR A 114 -14.05 0.57 -5.62
CA THR A 114 -14.17 1.23 -4.30
C THR A 114 -12.82 1.71 -3.78
N THR A 115 -11.78 0.89 -3.92
CA THR A 115 -10.42 1.22 -3.51
C THR A 115 -9.83 2.36 -4.35
N ASN A 116 -9.91 2.25 -5.68
CA ASN A 116 -9.34 3.25 -6.58
C ASN A 116 -10.09 4.59 -6.49
N SER A 117 -11.41 4.56 -6.26
CA SER A 117 -12.18 5.80 -6.02
C SER A 117 -11.72 6.51 -4.75
N SER A 118 -11.46 5.76 -3.67
CA SER A 118 -10.96 6.31 -2.42
C SER A 118 -9.56 6.91 -2.59
N ASN A 119 -8.66 6.18 -3.27
CA ASN A 119 -7.30 6.64 -3.56
C ASN A 119 -7.30 7.92 -4.41
N LEU A 120 -8.16 7.98 -5.43
CA LEU A 120 -8.28 9.16 -6.30
C LEU A 120 -8.82 10.37 -5.53
N VAL A 121 -9.77 10.16 -4.62
CA VAL A 121 -10.30 11.20 -3.74
C VAL A 121 -9.24 11.76 -2.81
N SER A 122 -8.49 10.91 -2.11
CA SER A 122 -7.41 11.35 -1.22
C SER A 122 -6.27 12.03 -1.99
N GLY A 123 -5.85 11.47 -3.13
CA GLY A 123 -4.84 12.08 -3.99
C GLY A 123 -5.26 13.46 -4.49
N ALA A 124 -6.48 13.60 -5.01
CA ALA A 124 -6.98 14.88 -5.52
C ALA A 124 -7.19 15.91 -4.39
N LEU A 125 -7.55 15.47 -3.18
CA LEU A 125 -7.62 16.35 -2.01
C LEU A 125 -6.23 16.85 -1.62
N GLY A 126 -5.24 15.97 -1.55
CA GLY A 126 -3.84 16.34 -1.27
C GLY A 126 -3.31 17.36 -2.27
N MET A 127 -3.57 17.15 -3.56
CA MET A 127 -3.20 18.10 -4.62
C MET A 127 -3.95 19.43 -4.52
N ALA A 128 -5.24 19.41 -4.19
CA ALA A 128 -6.01 20.64 -4.01
C ALA A 128 -5.53 21.46 -2.80
N VAL A 129 -5.04 20.82 -1.74
CA VAL A 129 -4.42 21.50 -0.59
C VAL A 129 -3.05 22.07 -0.96
N ALA A 130 -2.22 21.31 -1.66
CA ALA A 130 -0.88 21.75 -2.08
C ALA A 130 -0.92 22.86 -3.14
N LEU A 131 -1.90 22.81 -4.05
CA LEU A 131 -2.08 23.72 -5.18
C LEU A 131 -3.53 24.26 -5.20
N PRO A 132 -3.88 25.17 -4.26
CA PRO A 132 -5.26 25.61 -4.04
C PRO A 132 -5.84 26.45 -5.18
N ARG A 133 -5.01 26.89 -6.14
CA ARG A 133 -5.47 27.63 -7.32
C ARG A 133 -6.23 26.76 -8.32
N VAL A 134 -6.09 25.44 -8.25
CA VAL A 134 -6.74 24.49 -9.18
C VAL A 134 -7.87 23.78 -8.43
N PRO A 135 -9.12 23.79 -8.95
CA PRO A 135 -10.25 23.20 -8.27
C PRO A 135 -10.14 21.67 -8.25
N ARG A 136 -10.58 21.04 -7.16
CA ARG A 136 -10.47 19.60 -6.93
C ARG A 136 -10.99 18.70 -8.08
N PRO A 137 -12.12 18.98 -8.75
CA PRO A 137 -12.56 18.15 -9.88
C PRO A 137 -11.54 18.09 -11.03
N VAL A 138 -10.76 19.15 -11.25
CA VAL A 138 -9.69 19.16 -12.25
C VAL A 138 -8.56 18.22 -11.81
N TRP A 139 -8.17 18.23 -10.52
CA TRP A 139 -7.20 17.27 -10.00
C TRP A 139 -7.66 15.81 -10.13
N VAL A 140 -8.95 15.52 -9.91
CA VAL A 140 -9.52 14.18 -10.11
C VAL A 140 -9.31 13.72 -11.56
N VAL A 141 -9.64 14.56 -12.55
CA VAL A 141 -9.45 14.22 -13.97
C VAL A 141 -7.98 14.06 -14.32
N LEU A 142 -7.12 15.00 -13.91
CA LEU A 142 -5.69 14.96 -14.19
C LEU A 142 -5.02 13.71 -13.61
N MET A 143 -5.29 13.39 -12.33
CA MET A 143 -4.72 12.20 -11.70
C MET A 143 -5.25 10.91 -12.32
N THR A 144 -6.49 10.89 -12.80
CA THR A 144 -7.03 9.74 -13.55
C THR A 144 -6.25 9.52 -14.85
N VAL A 145 -6.03 10.59 -15.63
CA VAL A 145 -5.26 10.51 -16.88
C VAL A 145 -3.83 10.06 -16.63
N VAL A 146 -3.17 10.63 -15.62
CA VAL A 146 -1.81 10.24 -15.23
C VAL A 146 -1.75 8.78 -14.76
N GLY A 147 -2.68 8.35 -13.92
CA GLY A 147 -2.75 6.97 -13.45
C GLY A 147 -2.97 5.96 -14.58
N LEU A 148 -3.86 6.26 -15.52
CA LEU A 148 -4.08 5.44 -16.72
C LEU A 148 -2.83 5.38 -17.62
N ALA A 149 -2.14 6.51 -17.80
CA ALA A 149 -0.90 6.55 -18.56
C ALA A 149 0.17 5.66 -17.90
N ILE A 150 0.40 5.82 -16.59
CA ILE A 150 1.36 4.99 -15.83
C ILE A 150 1.02 3.51 -15.95
N ALA A 151 -0.26 3.15 -15.78
CA ALA A 151 -0.71 1.77 -15.93
C ALA A 151 -0.42 1.21 -17.34
N GLN A 152 -0.70 2.00 -18.38
CA GLN A 152 -0.47 1.63 -19.79
C GLN A 152 1.02 1.45 -20.12
N PHE A 153 1.91 2.22 -19.48
CA PHE A 153 3.36 2.19 -19.72
C PHE A 153 4.11 1.13 -18.89
N GLY A 154 3.42 0.09 -18.40
CA GLY A 154 4.09 -1.08 -17.81
C GLY A 154 4.42 -0.94 -16.33
N MET A 155 3.56 -0.25 -15.56
CA MET A 155 3.73 -0.13 -14.11
C MET A 155 3.93 -1.48 -13.38
N VAL A 156 3.30 -2.54 -13.89
CA VAL A 156 3.41 -3.90 -13.34
C VAL A 156 4.85 -4.40 -13.37
N ASP A 157 5.61 -4.10 -14.42
CA ASP A 157 7.01 -4.51 -14.57
C ASP A 157 7.95 -3.76 -13.62
N LYS A 158 7.47 -2.67 -13.01
CA LYS A 158 8.21 -1.81 -12.07
C LYS A 158 7.61 -1.86 -10.66
N PHE A 159 6.80 -2.87 -10.36
CA PHE A 159 6.04 -2.91 -9.12
C PHE A 159 6.92 -2.92 -7.86
N THR A 160 7.98 -3.75 -7.82
CA THR A 160 8.91 -3.78 -6.67
C THR A 160 9.64 -2.45 -6.48
N ALA A 161 10.17 -1.88 -7.56
CA ALA A 161 10.80 -0.56 -7.55
C ALA A 161 9.84 0.54 -7.07
N PHE A 162 8.56 0.46 -7.46
CA PHE A 162 7.54 1.37 -6.97
C PHE A 162 7.27 1.20 -5.48
N LEU A 163 7.15 -0.03 -4.98
CA LEU A 163 7.01 -0.27 -3.54
C LEU A 163 8.23 0.28 -2.78
N THR A 164 9.45 0.04 -3.27
CA THR A 164 10.66 0.59 -2.66
C THR A 164 10.63 2.12 -2.66
N LEU A 165 10.19 2.77 -3.74
CA LEU A 165 10.02 4.22 -3.79
C LEU A 165 9.03 4.72 -2.73
N LEU A 166 7.89 4.04 -2.56
CA LEU A 166 6.92 4.38 -1.52
C LEU A 166 7.53 4.26 -0.13
N GLY A 167 8.22 3.15 0.16
CA GLY A 167 8.89 2.96 1.44
C GLY A 167 9.95 4.02 1.72
N VAL A 168 10.77 4.36 0.71
CA VAL A 168 11.84 5.35 0.83
C VAL A 168 11.31 6.77 1.03
N THR A 169 10.18 7.14 0.43
CA THR A 169 9.71 8.54 0.41
C THR A 169 8.54 8.81 1.34
N ILE A 170 7.62 7.86 1.50
CA ILE A 170 6.40 8.03 2.29
C ILE A 170 6.63 7.65 3.76
N ALA A 171 7.47 6.66 4.06
CA ALA A 171 7.74 6.33 5.46
C ALA A 171 8.44 7.48 6.23
N PRO A 172 9.44 8.19 5.67
CA PRO A 172 10.04 9.34 6.34
C PRO A 172 9.05 10.49 6.56
N SER A 173 8.09 10.70 5.66
CA SER A 173 7.08 11.75 5.84
C SER A 173 6.21 11.45 7.06
N ALA A 174 5.87 10.18 7.26
CA ALA A 174 5.23 9.68 8.49
C ALA A 174 6.03 10.04 9.74
N GLY A 175 7.33 9.74 9.73
CA GLY A 175 8.24 10.04 10.83
C GLY A 175 8.29 11.53 11.18
N VAL A 176 8.30 12.41 10.18
CA VAL A 176 8.38 13.87 10.40
C VAL A 176 7.16 14.39 11.15
N TYR A 177 5.93 14.11 10.70
CA TYR A 177 4.75 14.65 11.39
C TYR A 177 4.49 13.94 12.72
N LEU A 178 4.83 12.65 12.86
CA LEU A 178 4.76 11.95 14.14
C LEU A 178 5.75 12.53 15.15
N ALA A 179 6.97 12.88 14.71
CA ALA A 179 7.95 13.52 15.56
C ALA A 179 7.48 14.91 16.01
N GLN A 180 6.90 15.69 15.09
CA GLN A 180 6.30 16.98 15.42
C GLN A 180 5.20 16.82 16.48
N TYR A 181 4.32 15.84 16.31
CA TYR A 181 3.18 15.63 17.20
C TYR A 181 3.56 15.08 18.58
N TYR A 182 4.44 14.09 18.65
CA TYR A 182 4.75 13.40 19.92
C TYR A 182 5.93 13.98 20.70
N PHE A 183 6.92 14.57 20.01
CA PHE A 183 8.20 14.93 20.64
C PHE A 183 8.53 16.43 20.59
N ILE A 184 7.98 17.19 19.63
CA ILE A 184 8.32 18.61 19.45
C ILE A 184 7.22 19.52 19.99
N ASP A 185 6.13 19.71 19.23
CA ASP A 185 4.99 20.52 19.65
C ASP A 185 3.74 20.10 18.87
N LYS A 186 2.81 19.42 19.58
CA LYS A 186 1.51 19.04 19.02
C LYS A 186 0.59 20.22 18.75
N ASN A 187 0.81 21.37 19.40
CA ASN A 187 -0.07 22.54 19.25
C ASN A 187 0.05 23.18 17.86
N GLU A 188 1.11 22.86 17.10
CA GLU A 188 1.24 23.21 15.68
C GLU A 188 0.10 22.65 14.81
N PHE A 189 -0.60 21.60 15.28
CA PHE A 189 -1.75 21.02 14.58
C PHE A 189 -3.09 21.64 14.99
N ASN A 190 -3.10 22.72 15.79
CA ASN A 190 -4.32 23.46 16.09
C ASN A 190 -4.76 24.29 14.87
N PHE A 191 -6.07 24.45 14.68
CA PHE A 191 -6.61 25.16 13.52
C PHE A 191 -6.05 26.58 13.37
N GLU A 192 -5.94 27.35 14.46
CA GLU A 192 -5.42 28.72 14.38
C GLU A 192 -3.95 28.77 13.95
N ARG A 193 -3.14 27.77 14.34
CA ARG A 193 -1.73 27.70 13.95
C ARG A 193 -1.55 27.22 12.51
N ILE A 194 -2.36 26.26 12.07
CA ILE A 194 -2.34 25.76 10.70
C ILE A 194 -2.68 26.88 9.71
N GLU A 195 -3.68 27.72 10.02
CA GLU A 195 -4.06 28.85 9.15
C GLU A 195 -2.95 29.90 9.02
N GLN A 196 -2.11 30.04 10.04
CA GLN A 196 -0.98 30.98 10.05
C GLN A 196 0.33 30.34 9.59
N ALA A 197 0.34 29.02 9.33
CA ALA A 197 1.54 28.32 8.94
C ALA A 197 2.03 28.80 7.56
N PRO A 198 3.36 28.92 7.36
CA PRO A 198 3.90 29.22 6.05
C PRO A 198 3.56 28.10 5.08
N ALA A 199 3.39 28.44 3.80
CA ALA A 199 3.12 27.45 2.74
C ALA A 199 4.19 26.34 2.65
N TRP A 200 5.43 26.63 3.09
CA TRP A 200 6.54 25.68 3.12
C TRP A 200 7.22 25.67 4.49
N LEU A 201 7.19 24.52 5.15
CA LEU A 201 7.92 24.29 6.39
C LEU A 201 9.28 23.66 6.08
N VAL A 202 10.28 24.51 5.84
CA VAL A 202 11.65 24.08 5.44
C VAL A 202 12.24 23.05 6.39
N LYS A 203 12.03 23.18 7.71
CA LYS A 203 12.49 22.19 8.70
C LYS A 203 11.92 20.79 8.44
N GLY A 204 10.63 20.71 8.13
CA GLY A 204 9.96 19.46 7.80
C GLY A 204 10.46 18.86 6.48
N LEU A 205 10.65 19.70 5.46
CA LEU A 205 11.20 19.28 4.16
C LEU A 205 12.62 18.74 4.29
N VAL A 206 13.49 19.41 5.05
CA VAL A 206 14.87 18.96 5.28
C VAL A 206 14.89 17.66 6.07
N ALA A 207 14.07 17.52 7.11
CA ALA A 207 13.96 16.28 7.88
C ALA A 207 13.45 15.11 7.00
N TRP A 208 12.45 15.37 6.16
CA TRP A 208 11.94 14.41 5.19
C TRP A 208 13.00 14.00 4.16
N ALA A 209 13.70 14.97 3.57
CA ALA A 209 14.75 14.73 2.58
C ALA A 209 15.90 13.92 3.18
N PHE A 210 16.32 14.25 4.41
CA PHE A 210 17.37 13.52 5.11
C PHE A 210 16.94 12.08 5.43
N GLY A 211 15.72 11.89 5.95
CA GLY A 211 15.16 10.56 6.20
C GLY A 211 15.03 9.73 4.93
N SER A 212 14.59 10.36 3.82
CA SER A 212 14.48 9.70 2.52
C SER A 212 15.84 9.35 1.93
N ALA A 213 16.84 10.22 2.07
CA ALA A 213 18.21 9.93 1.62
C ALA A 213 18.81 8.75 2.39
N ILE A 214 18.66 8.71 3.72
CA ILE A 214 19.10 7.56 4.53
C ILE A 214 18.36 6.29 4.11
N SER A 215 17.04 6.37 3.91
CA SER A 215 16.23 5.24 3.46
C SER A 215 16.64 4.74 2.07
N ALA A 216 16.97 5.64 1.14
CA ALA A 216 17.49 5.29 -0.18
C ALA A 216 18.86 4.61 -0.11
N CYS A 217 19.70 5.00 0.85
CA CYS A 217 21.00 4.36 1.10
C CYS A 217 20.88 2.93 1.62
N THR A 218 19.76 2.57 2.26
CA THR A 218 19.50 1.20 2.73
C THR A 218 18.65 0.39 1.76
N ALA A 219 18.22 1.00 0.65
CA ALA A 219 17.30 0.38 -0.29
C ALA A 219 18.01 -0.28 -1.48
N GLY A 220 17.69 -1.55 -1.72
CA GLY A 220 18.29 -2.44 -2.72
C GLY A 220 18.13 -1.95 -4.16
N GLU A 221 16.94 -1.43 -4.49
CA GLU A 221 16.63 -0.87 -5.81
C GLU A 221 17.26 0.51 -6.06
N PHE A 222 17.95 1.09 -5.06
CA PHE A 222 18.58 2.41 -5.14
C PHE A 222 20.11 2.32 -4.92
N PHE A 223 20.62 2.79 -3.77
CA PHE A 223 22.07 2.89 -3.55
C PHE A 223 22.65 1.69 -2.78
N ASN A 224 21.83 0.99 -1.98
CA ASN A 224 22.20 -0.21 -1.22
C ASN A 224 23.60 -0.17 -0.56
N LEU A 225 23.91 0.92 0.14
CA LEU A 225 25.24 1.20 0.68
C LEU A 225 25.48 0.52 2.03
N PHE A 226 24.44 0.38 2.86
CA PHE A 226 24.54 -0.23 4.19
C PHE A 226 23.18 -0.76 4.66
N SER A 227 23.21 -1.71 5.61
CA SER A 227 22.00 -2.22 6.27
C SER A 227 21.94 -1.71 7.72
N LEU A 228 20.78 -1.16 8.12
CA LEU A 228 20.54 -0.68 9.48
C LEU A 228 19.80 -1.71 10.35
N THR A 229 19.01 -2.59 9.74
CA THR A 229 18.18 -3.60 10.42
C THR A 229 18.07 -4.85 9.55
N SER A 230 17.61 -5.96 10.11
CA SER A 230 17.23 -7.15 9.33
C SER A 230 16.01 -6.92 8.41
N ILE A 231 15.40 -5.74 8.46
CA ILE A 231 14.26 -5.28 7.66
C ILE A 231 14.74 -4.02 6.90
N SER A 232 15.78 -4.15 6.07
CA SER A 232 16.19 -3.07 5.16
C SER A 232 15.33 -3.10 3.89
N LEU A 233 15.14 -1.93 3.26
CA LEU A 233 14.19 -1.70 2.17
C LEU A 233 14.62 -2.43 0.88
N SER A 234 14.34 -3.72 0.79
CA SER A 234 14.83 -4.64 -0.25
C SER A 234 16.36 -4.73 -0.27
N THR A 235 16.90 -5.94 -0.31
CA THR A 235 18.32 -6.15 -0.63
C THR A 235 18.28 -7.10 -1.78
N ALA A 236 17.90 -6.59 -2.97
CA ALA A 236 17.92 -7.39 -4.18
C ALA A 236 19.30 -8.07 -4.24
N SER A 237 19.33 -9.37 -3.96
CA SER A 237 20.55 -10.13 -4.10
C SER A 237 20.88 -10.02 -5.57
N LEU A 238 21.92 -9.27 -5.90
CA LEU A 238 22.54 -9.28 -7.22
C LEU A 238 23.15 -10.67 -7.43
N HIS A 239 22.32 -11.68 -7.62
CA HIS A 239 22.72 -12.92 -8.27
C HIS A 239 22.70 -12.66 -9.78
N HIS A 240 23.65 -11.83 -10.20
CA HIS A 240 24.21 -11.97 -11.54
C HIS A 240 25.17 -13.16 -11.49
N SER A 241 24.71 -14.29 -12.03
CA SER A 241 25.57 -15.36 -12.55
C SER A 241 24.82 -16.09 -13.64
#